data_AF-A0A950V7U4-F1
#
_entry.id   AF-A0A950V7U4-F1
#
_cell.length_a   1.000
_cell.length_b   1.000
_cell.length_c   1.000
_cell.angle_alpha   90.00
_cell.angle_beta   90.00
_cell.angle_gamma   90.00
#
_symmetry.space_group_name_H-M   'P 1'
#
loop_
_entity.id
_entity.type
_entity.pdbx_description
1 polymer ?
#
loop_
_entity_poly.entity_id
_entity_poly.type
_entity_poly.pdbx_seq_one_letter_code
_entity_poly.pdbx_strand_id
1 'polypeptide(L)'
;AAASPAIAGEIEASSSYAKAMLNEAVKHKLDDMAAPVERSYDELMKRLHAEKAVGAVVAVNNEIIWADVFASPSLLEKYWPKLIRSYAAEAITPHYGPAIAKAPPSADAALTFLEHLNATHENVETEPGVYRNTEMRGHDFEAFVLTSLLPETGFDVHVAKMKR
;
A
#
# COMPACT_ATOMS: atom_id res chain seq x y z
N ALA A 1 26.26 6.37 9.49
CA ALA A 1 25.76 7.19 8.37
C ALA A 1 24.33 7.59 8.70
N ALA A 2 24.06 8.89 8.82
CA ALA A 2 22.74 9.41 9.17
C ALA A 2 21.82 9.32 7.94
N ALA A 3 20.64 8.72 8.10
CA ALA A 3 19.61 8.66 7.07
C ALA A 3 19.14 10.09 6.76
N SER A 4 19.11 10.46 5.47
CA SER A 4 18.70 11.78 5.02
C SER A 4 17.21 12.02 5.32
N PRO A 5 16.85 13.09 6.06
CA PRO A 5 15.46 13.41 6.41
C PRO A 5 14.59 13.85 5.22
N ALA A 6 15.16 13.98 4.02
CA ALA A 6 14.46 14.45 2.82
C ALA A 6 13.53 13.38 2.20
N ILE A 7 13.91 12.09 2.22
CA ILE A 7 13.13 10.99 1.61
C ILE A 7 11.82 10.74 2.36
N ALA A 8 11.82 10.96 3.68
CA ALA A 8 10.60 10.89 4.48
C ALA A 8 9.62 12.02 4.10
N GLY A 9 10.12 13.23 3.86
CA GLY A 9 9.29 14.42 3.62
C GLY A 9 8.55 14.44 2.28
N GLU A 10 9.07 13.77 1.24
CA GLU A 10 8.48 13.81 -0.10
C GLU A 10 7.35 12.78 -0.27
N ILE A 11 7.44 11.63 0.42
CA ILE A 11 6.35 10.66 0.56
C ILE A 11 5.26 11.20 1.52
N GLU A 12 5.63 12.02 2.50
CA GLU A 12 4.69 12.72 3.38
C GLU A 12 3.89 13.83 2.66
N ALA A 13 4.37 14.37 1.54
CA ALA A 13 3.72 15.53 0.90
C ALA A 13 2.64 15.17 -0.14
N SER A 14 2.64 13.95 -0.69
CA SER A 14 1.80 13.59 -1.85
C SER A 14 0.66 12.60 -1.55
N SER A 15 0.69 11.87 -0.43
CA SER A 15 -0.35 10.85 -0.17
C SER A 15 -1.54 11.39 0.62
N SER A 16 -2.74 10.93 0.25
CA SER A 16 -4.04 11.14 0.94
C SER A 16 -3.94 11.02 2.47
N TYR A 17 -3.04 10.17 2.97
CA TYR A 17 -2.75 9.98 4.40
C TYR A 17 -2.27 11.24 5.12
N ALA A 18 -1.37 12.03 4.53
CA ALA A 18 -0.87 13.24 5.16
C ALA A 18 -1.96 14.32 5.27
N LYS A 19 -2.84 14.39 4.26
CA LYS A 19 -4.03 15.26 4.31
C LYS A 19 -5.05 14.77 5.34
N ALA A 20 -5.21 13.47 5.51
CA ALA A 20 -6.08 12.87 6.53
C ALA A 20 -5.56 13.10 7.96
N MET A 21 -4.24 13.05 8.19
CA MET A 21 -3.61 13.29 9.49
C MET A 21 -3.65 14.77 9.93
N LEU A 22 -3.82 15.71 9.00
CA LEU A 22 -4.05 17.13 9.31
C LEU A 22 -5.47 17.41 9.85
N ASN A 23 -6.39 16.43 9.78
CA ASN A 23 -7.76 16.57 10.28
C ASN A 23 -7.92 15.79 11.60
N GLU A 24 -7.98 16.50 12.73
CA GLU A 24 -8.10 15.89 14.06
C GLU A 24 -9.33 14.97 14.22
N ALA A 25 -10.44 15.26 13.51
CA ALA A 25 -11.63 14.42 13.53
C ALA A 25 -11.42 13.08 12.79
N VAL A 26 -10.58 13.07 11.75
CA VAL A 26 -10.19 11.85 11.02
C VAL A 26 -9.20 11.03 11.84
N LYS A 27 -8.27 11.69 12.54
CA LYS A 27 -7.31 11.04 13.45
C LYS A 27 -8.01 10.28 14.58
N HIS A 28 -8.96 10.92 15.27
CA HIS A 28 -9.66 10.28 16.39
C HIS A 28 -10.49 9.08 15.92
N LYS A 29 -11.20 9.23 14.79
CA LYS A 29 -12.01 8.15 14.20
C LYS A 29 -11.14 6.99 13.66
N LEU A 30 -9.94 7.29 13.16
CA LEU A 30 -8.97 6.30 12.73
C LEU A 30 -8.42 5.48 13.90
N ASP A 31 -8.04 6.14 14.99
CA ASP A 31 -7.55 5.47 16.20
C ASP A 31 -8.65 4.61 16.86
N ASP A 32 -9.89 5.11 16.89
CA ASP A 32 -11.06 4.37 17.40
C ASP A 32 -11.40 3.13 16.55
N MET A 33 -11.18 3.17 15.22
CA MET A 33 -11.36 2.00 14.34
C MET A 33 -10.16 1.04 14.37
N ALA A 34 -8.96 1.51 14.71
CA ALA A 34 -7.76 0.68 14.76
C ALA A 34 -7.64 -0.12 16.08
N ALA A 35 -8.09 0.41 17.21
CA ALA A 35 -7.91 -0.22 18.52
C ALA A 35 -8.57 -1.62 18.68
N PRO A 36 -9.80 -1.89 18.17
CA PRO A 36 -10.38 -3.24 18.20
C PRO A 36 -9.67 -4.22 17.25
N VAL A 37 -9.00 -3.70 16.22
CA VAL A 37 -8.26 -4.49 15.24
C VAL A 37 -6.98 -5.06 15.86
N GLU A 38 -6.39 -4.42 16.89
CA GLU A 38 -5.13 -4.85 17.53
C GLU A 38 -5.17 -6.21 18.24
N ARG A 39 -6.33 -6.72 18.71
CA ARG A 39 -6.40 -8.12 19.20
C ARG A 39 -6.63 -9.11 18.07
N SER A 40 -7.39 -8.72 17.05
CA SER A 40 -7.50 -9.50 15.81
C SER A 40 -6.19 -9.50 15.01
N TYR A 41 -5.31 -8.53 15.28
CA TYR A 41 -4.02 -8.31 14.64
C TYR A 41 -3.07 -9.46 14.93
N ASP A 42 -2.89 -9.87 16.20
CA ASP A 42 -1.99 -10.98 16.53
C ASP A 42 -2.41 -12.29 15.88
N GLU A 43 -3.72 -12.55 15.81
CA GLU A 43 -4.26 -13.75 15.15
C GLU A 43 -4.13 -13.67 13.63
N LEU A 44 -4.42 -12.51 13.04
CA LEU A 44 -4.26 -12.27 11.61
C LEU A 44 -2.79 -12.39 11.21
N MET A 45 -1.87 -11.78 11.94
CA MET A 45 -0.44 -11.86 11.68
C MET A 45 0.09 -13.29 11.83
N LYS A 46 -0.38 -14.05 12.81
CA LYS A 46 -0.08 -15.50 12.90
C LYS A 46 -0.54 -16.27 11.67
N ARG A 47 -1.73 -15.96 11.14
CA ARG A 47 -2.25 -16.59 9.91
C ARG A 47 -1.44 -16.19 8.67
N LEU A 48 -1.22 -14.89 8.48
CA LEU A 48 -0.41 -14.36 7.38
C LEU A 48 1.01 -14.96 7.39
N HIS A 49 1.61 -15.08 8.56
CA HIS A 49 2.91 -15.74 8.72
C HIS A 49 2.84 -17.24 8.40
N ALA A 50 1.82 -17.96 8.89
CA ALA A 50 1.63 -19.38 8.61
C ALA A 50 1.41 -19.66 7.12
N GLU A 51 0.71 -18.76 6.42
CA GLU A 51 0.45 -18.81 4.98
C GLU A 51 1.62 -18.26 4.14
N LYS A 52 2.67 -17.75 4.79
CA LYS A 52 3.81 -17.07 4.14
C LYS A 52 3.36 -15.93 3.23
N ALA A 53 2.33 -15.21 3.64
CA ALA A 53 1.81 -14.07 2.90
C ALA A 53 2.88 -12.98 2.78
N VAL A 54 2.98 -12.40 1.59
CA VAL A 54 3.94 -11.34 1.26
C VAL A 54 3.26 -10.01 0.95
N GLY A 55 1.94 -9.96 0.89
CA GLY A 55 1.20 -8.79 0.49
C GLY A 55 -0.29 -8.88 0.79
N ALA A 56 -1.00 -7.82 0.45
CA ALA A 56 -2.45 -7.73 0.56
C ALA A 56 -3.03 -6.94 -0.62
N VAL A 57 -4.26 -7.31 -1.02
CA VAL A 57 -5.10 -6.52 -1.92
C VAL A 57 -6.33 -6.09 -1.12
N VAL A 58 -6.68 -4.82 -1.20
CA VAL A 58 -7.68 -4.19 -0.34
C VAL A 58 -8.84 -3.69 -1.19
N ALA A 59 -10.04 -4.01 -0.72
CA ALA A 59 -11.27 -3.51 -1.29
C ALA A 59 -12.09 -2.73 -0.26
N VAL A 60 -12.66 -1.61 -0.70
CA VAL A 60 -13.59 -0.77 0.06
C VAL A 60 -14.86 -0.63 -0.77
N ASN A 61 -16.04 -0.73 -0.17
CA ASN A 61 -17.31 -0.57 -0.89
C ASN A 61 -17.47 -1.50 -2.12
N ASN A 62 -16.93 -2.73 -2.02
CA ASN A 62 -16.87 -3.75 -3.08
C ASN A 62 -16.01 -3.38 -4.29
N GLU A 63 -15.11 -2.42 -4.13
CA GLU A 63 -14.18 -1.96 -5.14
C GLU A 63 -12.75 -2.15 -4.65
N ILE A 64 -11.89 -2.76 -5.48
CA ILE A 64 -10.46 -2.87 -5.19
C ILE A 64 -9.84 -1.47 -5.33
N ILE A 65 -9.16 -1.02 -4.29
CA ILE A 65 -8.55 0.31 -4.23
C ILE A 65 -7.03 0.25 -4.13
N TRP A 66 -6.49 -0.82 -3.53
CA TRP A 66 -5.06 -0.93 -3.24
C TRP A 66 -4.53 -2.35 -3.33
N ALA A 67 -3.25 -2.46 -3.66
CA ALA A 67 -2.45 -3.68 -3.54
C ALA A 67 -1.04 -3.32 -3.07
N ASP A 68 -0.52 -4.08 -2.11
CA ASP A 68 0.84 -3.96 -1.59
C ASP A 68 1.48 -5.35 -1.53
N VAL A 69 2.66 -5.51 -2.14
CA VAL A 69 3.42 -6.77 -2.16
C VAL A 69 4.87 -6.49 -1.77
N PHE A 70 5.42 -7.25 -0.83
CA PHE A 70 6.77 -7.11 -0.31
C PHE A 70 7.65 -8.31 -0.67
N ALA A 71 8.97 -8.12 -0.65
CA ALA A 71 9.92 -9.20 -0.89
C ALA A 71 9.90 -10.32 0.15
N SER A 72 9.30 -10.12 1.33
CA SER A 72 9.24 -11.14 2.38
C SER A 72 8.08 -10.96 3.36
N PRO A 73 7.63 -12.05 4.02
CA PRO A 73 6.61 -11.97 5.06
C PRO A 73 7.00 -11.05 6.23
N SER A 74 8.28 -11.02 6.60
CA SER A 74 8.78 -10.16 7.68
C SER A 74 8.72 -8.67 7.33
N LEU A 75 8.86 -8.31 6.04
CA LEU A 75 8.65 -6.93 5.59
C LEU A 75 7.16 -6.57 5.67
N LEU A 76 6.27 -7.45 5.20
CA LEU A 76 4.83 -7.26 5.36
C LEU A 76 4.46 -7.01 6.82
N GLU A 77 4.91 -7.88 7.74
CA GLU A 77 4.65 -7.75 9.17
C GLU A 77 5.15 -6.43 9.76
N LYS A 78 6.36 -6.01 9.37
CA LYS A 78 6.93 -4.74 9.82
C LYS A 78 6.11 -3.53 9.35
N TYR A 79 5.56 -3.56 8.14
CA TYR A 79 4.84 -2.42 7.56
C TYR A 79 3.33 -2.48 7.77
N TRP A 80 2.78 -3.63 8.17
CA TRP A 80 1.34 -3.85 8.33
C TRP A 80 0.62 -2.78 9.18
N PRO A 81 1.14 -2.33 10.35
CA PRO A 81 0.48 -1.27 11.13
C PRO A 81 0.31 0.04 10.36
N LYS A 82 1.28 0.39 9.51
CA LYS A 82 1.23 1.61 8.68
C LYS A 82 0.23 1.44 7.53
N LEU A 83 0.24 0.28 6.88
CA LEU A 83 -0.67 -0.04 5.78
C LEU A 83 -2.13 0.03 6.20
N ILE A 84 -2.50 -0.65 7.29
CA ILE A 84 -3.89 -0.66 7.78
C ILE A 84 -4.39 0.76 8.08
N ARG A 85 -3.55 1.62 8.67
CA ARG A 85 -3.90 3.01 8.94
C ARG A 85 -4.09 3.81 7.64
N SER A 86 -3.24 3.57 6.64
CA SER A 86 -3.39 4.16 5.31
C SER A 86 -4.71 3.72 4.67
N TYR A 87 -4.99 2.41 4.66
CA TYR A 87 -6.20 1.79 4.13
C TYR A 87 -7.46 2.36 4.75
N ALA A 88 -7.49 2.47 6.09
CA ALA A 88 -8.61 3.04 6.80
C ALA A 88 -8.81 4.54 6.52
N ALA A 89 -7.72 5.32 6.42
CA ALA A 89 -7.80 6.74 6.06
C ALA A 89 -8.41 6.93 4.65
N GLU A 90 -8.01 6.09 3.71
CA GLU A 90 -8.53 6.12 2.33
C GLU A 90 -9.99 5.68 2.27
N ALA A 91 -10.38 4.66 3.04
CA ALA A 91 -11.75 4.17 3.13
C ALA A 91 -12.74 5.21 3.70
N ILE A 92 -12.25 6.12 4.56
CA ILE A 92 -13.06 7.19 5.16
C ILE A 92 -13.15 8.41 4.25
N THR A 93 -12.23 8.54 3.28
CA THR A 93 -12.19 9.65 2.34
C THR A 93 -13.27 9.47 1.27
N PRO A 94 -14.16 10.47 1.02
CA PRO A 94 -15.34 10.32 0.16
C PRO A 94 -15.03 10.25 -1.36
N HIS A 95 -13.83 9.80 -1.76
CA HIS A 95 -13.46 9.63 -3.16
C HIS A 95 -14.12 8.42 -3.80
N TYR A 96 -14.37 7.36 -3.03
CA TYR A 96 -15.06 6.16 -3.51
C TYR A 96 -16.57 6.34 -3.33
N GLY A 97 -17.31 6.17 -4.42
CA GLY A 97 -18.77 6.32 -4.43
C GLY A 97 -19.49 5.37 -3.45
N PRO A 98 -20.83 5.49 -3.32
CA PRO A 98 -21.59 4.57 -2.48
C PRO A 98 -21.31 3.12 -2.92
N ALA A 99 -21.32 2.20 -1.96
CA ALA A 99 -21.17 0.77 -2.24
C ALA A 99 -22.01 0.38 -3.45
N ILE A 100 -21.32 0.01 -4.53
CA ILE A 100 -22.01 -0.45 -5.72
C ILE A 100 -22.68 -1.76 -5.29
N ALA A 101 -23.94 -1.99 -5.70
CA ALA A 101 -24.67 -3.23 -5.47
C ALA A 101 -24.04 -4.40 -6.28
N LYS A 102 -22.75 -4.64 -6.06
CA LYS A 102 -21.90 -5.67 -6.63
C LYS A 102 -21.45 -6.56 -5.49
N ALA A 103 -21.21 -7.83 -5.78
CA ALA A 103 -20.56 -8.73 -4.84
C ALA A 103 -19.13 -8.24 -4.53
N PRO A 104 -18.56 -8.59 -3.37
CA PRO A 104 -17.14 -8.37 -3.09
C PRO A 104 -16.25 -8.94 -4.22
N PRO A 105 -15.09 -8.32 -4.50
CA PRO A 105 -14.20 -8.79 -5.55
C PRO A 105 -13.70 -10.21 -5.27
N SER A 106 -13.55 -11.00 -6.33
CA SER A 106 -12.95 -12.34 -6.26
C SER A 106 -11.42 -12.25 -6.16
N ALA A 107 -10.79 -13.36 -5.74
CA ALA A 107 -9.33 -13.47 -5.77
C ALA A 107 -8.76 -13.31 -7.19
N ASP A 108 -9.48 -13.77 -8.20
CA ASP A 108 -9.12 -13.60 -9.62
C ASP A 108 -9.15 -12.12 -10.06
N ALA A 109 -10.15 -11.36 -9.61
CA ALA A 109 -10.20 -9.93 -9.84
C ALA A 109 -9.05 -9.19 -9.12
N ALA A 110 -8.68 -9.65 -7.92
CA ALA A 110 -7.53 -9.14 -7.18
C ALA A 110 -6.20 -9.42 -7.88
N LEU A 111 -6.01 -10.63 -8.41
CA LEU A 111 -4.83 -10.98 -9.18
C LEU A 111 -4.75 -10.17 -10.48
N THR A 112 -5.87 -10.06 -11.21
CA THR A 112 -5.97 -9.23 -12.42
C THR A 112 -5.61 -7.78 -12.12
N PHE A 113 -6.10 -7.23 -11.00
CA PHE A 113 -5.73 -5.88 -10.60
C PHE A 113 -4.23 -5.77 -10.32
N LEU A 114 -3.63 -6.73 -9.62
CA LEU A 114 -2.20 -6.72 -9.31
C LEU A 114 -1.32 -6.82 -10.56
N GLU A 115 -1.65 -7.71 -11.50
CA GLU A 115 -0.83 -7.99 -12.70
C GLU A 115 -0.95 -6.90 -13.78
N HIS A 116 -2.04 -6.12 -13.79
CA HIS A 116 -2.27 -5.11 -14.82
C HIS A 116 -1.41 -3.85 -14.61
N LEU A 117 -0.16 -3.87 -15.04
CA LEU A 117 0.76 -2.72 -14.94
C LEU A 117 0.99 -1.99 -16.27
N ASN A 118 -0.01 -1.96 -17.16
CA ASN A 118 0.08 -1.26 -18.45
C ASN A 118 0.06 0.28 -18.25
N ALA A 119 1.20 0.83 -17.86
CA ALA A 119 1.38 2.24 -17.63
C ALA A 119 1.51 3.02 -18.96
N THR A 120 0.97 4.24 -18.98
CA THR A 120 1.16 5.19 -20.08
C THR A 120 2.31 6.15 -19.81
N HIS A 121 2.70 6.30 -18.55
CA HIS A 121 3.82 7.12 -18.13
C HIS A 121 4.60 6.44 -17.00
N GLU A 122 5.92 6.55 -17.06
CA GLU A 122 6.84 6.04 -16.05
C GLU A 122 7.86 7.12 -15.68
N ASN A 123 8.09 7.30 -14.38
CA ASN A 123 9.16 8.10 -13.83
C ASN A 123 10.08 7.19 -13.02
N VAL A 124 11.39 7.34 -13.21
CA VAL A 124 12.38 6.46 -12.57
C VAL A 124 13.40 7.30 -11.82
N GLU A 125 13.48 7.08 -10.52
CA GLU A 125 14.54 7.59 -9.67
C GLU A 125 15.49 6.43 -9.34
N THR A 126 16.80 6.69 -9.36
CA THR A 126 17.81 5.66 -9.11
C THR A 126 18.95 6.21 -8.28
N GLU A 127 19.23 5.52 -7.18
CA GLU A 127 20.48 5.64 -6.44
C GLU A 127 21.36 4.43 -6.80
N PRO A 128 22.42 4.61 -7.61
CA PRO A 128 23.23 3.51 -8.12
C PRO A 128 23.79 2.61 -7.00
N GLY A 129 23.58 1.31 -7.14
CA GLY A 129 24.04 0.33 -6.15
C GLY A 129 23.20 0.25 -4.87
N VAL A 130 22.11 1.01 -4.76
CA VAL A 130 21.23 1.01 -3.59
C VAL A 130 19.80 0.65 -3.98
N TYR A 131 19.12 1.50 -4.76
CA TYR A 131 17.72 1.28 -5.14
C TYR A 131 17.36 1.93 -6.48
N ARG A 132 16.26 1.45 -7.05
CA ARG A 132 15.49 2.12 -8.10
C ARG A 132 14.04 2.22 -7.65
N ASN A 133 13.48 3.42 -7.72
CA ASN A 133 12.06 3.66 -7.51
C ASN A 133 11.43 3.99 -8.86
N THR A 134 10.51 3.13 -9.32
CA THR A 134 9.75 3.35 -10.55
C THR A 134 8.32 3.73 -10.18
N GLU A 135 7.93 4.95 -10.53
CA GLU A 135 6.54 5.42 -10.43
C GLU A 135 5.86 5.22 -11.78
N MET A 136 4.75 4.51 -11.80
CA MET A 136 4.00 4.14 -12.99
C MET A 136 2.61 4.74 -12.92
N ARG A 137 2.17 5.41 -13.99
CA ARG A 137 0.81 5.93 -14.10
C ARG A 137 0.11 5.28 -15.28
N GLY A 138 -0.95 4.54 -14.97
CA GLY A 138 -1.89 4.00 -15.94
C GLY A 138 -3.13 4.88 -16.07
N HIS A 139 -4.10 4.39 -16.84
CA HIS A 139 -5.38 5.08 -17.03
C HIS A 139 -6.19 5.14 -15.72
N ASP A 140 -6.25 4.06 -14.97
CA ASP A 140 -7.06 3.87 -13.76
C ASP A 140 -6.23 3.52 -12.52
N PHE A 141 -4.90 3.63 -12.61
CA PHE A 141 -4.02 3.33 -11.50
C PHE A 141 -2.76 4.20 -11.44
N GLU A 142 -2.18 4.27 -10.26
CA GLU A 142 -0.80 4.69 -10.00
C GLU A 142 -0.10 3.57 -9.24
N ALA A 143 1.13 3.23 -9.60
CA ALA A 143 1.90 2.17 -8.96
C ALA A 143 3.33 2.62 -8.68
N PHE A 144 3.94 2.04 -7.65
CA PHE A 144 5.31 2.25 -7.24
C PHE A 144 6.00 0.90 -7.15
N VAL A 145 7.17 0.79 -7.76
CA VAL A 145 8.02 -0.39 -7.66
C VAL A 145 9.37 0.04 -7.09
N LEU A 146 9.66 -0.39 -5.88
CA LEU A 146 10.96 -0.20 -5.24
C LEU A 146 11.83 -1.44 -5.48
N THR A 147 12.82 -1.34 -6.34
CA THR A 147 13.78 -2.42 -6.62
C THR A 147 15.08 -2.22 -5.83
N SER A 148 15.61 -3.29 -5.25
CA SER A 148 16.95 -3.29 -4.66
C SER A 148 18.01 -3.36 -5.76
N LEU A 149 18.99 -2.46 -5.71
CA LEU A 149 20.17 -2.49 -6.58
C LEU A 149 21.45 -2.89 -5.84
N LEU A 150 21.32 -3.48 -4.65
CA LEU A 150 22.46 -4.05 -3.96
C LEU A 150 23.09 -5.16 -4.84
N PRO A 151 24.41 -5.38 -4.72
CA PRO A 151 25.07 -6.43 -5.49
C PRO A 151 24.35 -7.76 -5.34
N GLU A 152 24.07 -8.41 -6.48
CA GLU A 152 23.47 -9.75 -6.56
C GLU A 152 22.00 -9.87 -6.08
N THR A 153 21.31 -8.76 -5.79
CA THR A 153 19.90 -8.81 -5.31
C THR A 153 18.88 -8.60 -6.41
N GLY A 154 18.90 -7.45 -7.10
CA GLY A 154 18.09 -7.15 -8.29
C GLY A 154 16.58 -7.42 -8.20
N PHE A 155 16.01 -7.55 -7.00
CA PHE A 155 14.62 -7.93 -6.77
C PHE A 155 13.77 -6.75 -6.30
N ASP A 156 12.46 -6.83 -6.54
CA ASP A 156 11.51 -5.85 -6.05
C ASP A 156 11.26 -6.02 -4.55
N VAL A 157 11.59 -4.98 -3.80
CA VAL A 157 11.43 -4.91 -2.34
C VAL A 157 9.97 -4.68 -1.97
N HIS A 158 9.30 -3.81 -2.74
CA HIS A 158 7.91 -3.43 -2.53
C HIS A 158 7.28 -3.01 -3.86
N VAL A 159 6.07 -3.51 -4.11
CA VAL A 159 5.18 -3.08 -5.18
C VAL A 159 3.92 -2.56 -4.52
N ALA A 160 3.62 -1.27 -4.71
CA ALA A 160 2.34 -0.67 -4.33
C ALA A 160 1.57 -0.32 -5.59
N LYS A 161 0.27 -0.60 -5.62
CA LYS A 161 -0.62 -0.20 -6.71
C LYS A 161 -1.92 0.35 -6.15
N MET A 162 -2.33 1.48 -6.68
CA MET A 162 -3.44 2.29 -6.20
C MET A 162 -4.39 2.59 -7.34
N LYS A 163 -5.68 2.42 -7.09
CA LYS A 163 -6.70 2.84 -8.02
C LYS A 163 -6.80 4.37 -8.03
N ARG A 164 -7.04 4.96 -9.21
CA ARG A 164 -7.28 6.39 -9.39
C ARG A 164 -8.74 6.73 -9.59
#